data_AF-A0A1X7J431-F1
#
_entry.id   AF-A0A1X7J431-F1
#
_cell.length_a   1.000
_cell.length_b   1.000
_cell.length_c   1.000
_cell.angle_alpha   90.00
_cell.angle_beta   90.00
_cell.angle_gamma   90.00
#
_symmetry.space_group_name_H-M   'P 1'
#
loop_
_entity.id
_entity.type
_entity.pdbx_description
1 polymer ?
#
loop_
_entity_poly.entity_id
_entity_poly.type
_entity_poly.pdbx_seq_one_letter_code
_entity_poly.pdbx_strand_id
1 'polypeptide(L)' 'MTFKIRNIPILTGLVAESFIQNAEEREKHPRHQKLKVSFAQIDEMEARKHSYLKEHNGKNPFSV' A
#
# COMPACT_ATOMS: atom_id res chain seq x y z
N MET A 1 -33.74 26.69 -8.31
CA MET A 1 -32.63 25.93 -7.70
C MET A 1 -32.35 24.72 -8.57
N THR A 2 -31.12 24.54 -9.05
CA THR A 2 -30.77 23.48 -10.01
C THR A 2 -30.08 22.34 -9.28
N PHE A 3 -30.74 21.18 -9.18
CA PHE A 3 -30.13 19.98 -8.60
C PHE A 3 -29.06 19.45 -9.55
N LYS A 4 -27.79 19.61 -9.18
CA LYS A 4 -26.66 18.98 -9.90
C LYS A 4 -26.61 17.51 -9.49
N ILE A 5 -27.25 16.64 -10.26
CA ILE A 5 -27.12 15.19 -10.10
C ILE A 5 -25.67 14.83 -10.44
N ARG A 6 -24.89 14.43 -9.42
CA ARG A 6 -23.55 13.89 -9.63
C ARG A 6 -23.72 12.43 -10.02
N ASN A 7 -23.35 12.09 -11.25
CA ASN A 7 -23.30 10.71 -11.69
C ASN A 7 -22.12 10.03 -10.98
N ILE A 8 -22.39 9.34 -9.86
CA ILE A 8 -21.40 8.56 -9.15
C ILE A 8 -21.40 7.18 -9.82
N PRO A 9 -20.32 6.78 -10.52
CA PRO A 9 -20.29 5.48 -11.15
C PRO A 9 -20.28 4.40 -10.06
N ILE A 10 -21.39 3.68 -9.93
CA ILE A 10 -21.50 2.52 -9.07
C ILE A 10 -20.97 1.33 -9.88
N LEU A 11 -19.95 0.65 -9.36
CA LEU A 11 -19.45 -0.58 -9.95
C LEU A 11 -20.51 -1.67 -9.79
N THR A 12 -21.04 -2.18 -10.90
CA THR A 12 -22.05 -3.25 -10.90
C THR A 12 -21.68 -4.34 -11.90
N GLY A 13 -22.18 -5.57 -11.66
CA GLY A 13 -21.94 -6.73 -12.49
C GLY A 13 -20.46 -7.09 -12.62
N LEU A 14 -20.02 -7.41 -13.84
CA LEU A 14 -18.65 -7.86 -14.15
C LEU A 14 -17.56 -6.86 -13.72
N VAL A 15 -17.87 -5.55 -13.67
CA VAL A 15 -16.90 -4.53 -13.26
C VAL A 15 -16.68 -4.56 -11.74
N ALA A 16 -17.72 -4.88 -10.97
CA ALA A 16 -17.59 -5.06 -9.52
C ALA A 16 -16.81 -6.34 -9.19
N GLU A 17 -17.14 -7.45 -9.87
CA GLU A 17 -16.47 -8.74 -9.67
C GLU A 17 -14.99 -8.68 -10.03
N SER A 18 -14.66 -8.09 -11.18
CA SER A 18 -13.26 -7.88 -11.58
C SER A 18 -12.51 -6.93 -10.67
N PHE A 19 -13.17 -5.91 -10.09
CA PHE A 19 -12.55 -5.04 -9.09
C PHE A 19 -12.15 -5.81 -7.82
N ILE A 20 -13.07 -6.65 -7.32
CA ILE A 20 -12.82 -7.49 -6.12
C ILE A 20 -11.71 -8.49 -6.40
N GLN A 21 -11.78 -9.21 -7.52
CA GLN A 21 -10.76 -10.21 -7.89
C GLN A 21 -9.36 -9.57 -8.03
N ASN A 22 -9.28 -8.40 -8.67
CA ASN A 22 -8.02 -7.65 -8.76
C ASN A 22 -7.52 -7.16 -7.40
N ALA A 23 -8.41 -6.82 -6.47
CA ALA A 23 -8.04 -6.43 -5.11
C ALA A 23 -7.47 -7.64 -4.33
N GLU A 24 -8.14 -8.79 -4.40
CA GLU A 24 -7.69 -10.03 -3.76
C GLU A 24 -6.35 -10.52 -4.32
N GLU A 25 -6.15 -10.45 -5.64
CA GLU A 25 -4.87 -10.80 -6.27
C GLU A 25 -3.74 -9.85 -5.84
N ARG A 26 -4.03 -8.56 -5.67
CA ARG A 26 -3.06 -7.58 -5.16
C ARG A 26 -2.71 -7.80 -3.69
N GLU A 27 -3.65 -8.30 -2.89
CA GLU A 27 -3.41 -8.65 -1.49
C GLU A 27 -2.56 -9.91 -1.35
N LYS A 28 -2.83 -10.95 -2.15
CA LYS A 28 -2.04 -12.19 -2.17
C LYS A 28 -0.64 -11.98 -2.76
N HIS A 29 -0.49 -11.06 -3.69
CA HIS A 29 0.78 -10.78 -4.37
C HIS A 29 1.10 -9.28 -4.36
N PRO A 30 1.50 -8.74 -3.19
CA PRO A 30 1.82 -7.31 -3.05
C PRO A 30 3.02 -6.88 -3.92
N ARG A 31 3.84 -7.81 -4.41
CA ARG A 31 4.89 -7.57 -5.41
C ARG A 31 4.36 -7.08 -6.76
N HIS A 32 3.09 -7.35 -7.10
CA HIS A 32 2.45 -6.84 -8.32
C HIS A 32 1.91 -5.42 -8.17
N GLN A 33 1.73 -4.93 -6.94
CA GLN A 33 1.69 -3.48 -6.77
C GLN A 33 3.10 -3.00 -7.10
N LYS A 34 3.24 -2.24 -8.19
CA LYS A 34 4.44 -1.44 -8.45
C LYS A 34 4.64 -0.57 -7.22
N LEU A 35 5.41 -1.08 -6.27
CA LEU A 35 5.83 -0.37 -5.08
C LEU A 35 6.38 0.95 -5.59
N LYS A 36 5.72 2.06 -5.26
CA LYS A 36 6.13 3.40 -5.66
C LYS A 36 7.34 3.86 -4.82
N VAL A 37 8.25 2.93 -4.54
CA VAL A 37 9.50 3.20 -3.86
C VAL A 37 10.64 2.93 -4.83
N SER A 38 11.51 3.92 -5.00
CA SER A 38 12.75 3.74 -5.76
C SER A 38 13.73 2.90 -4.94
N PHE A 39 14.72 2.29 -5.61
CA PHE A 39 15.81 1.60 -4.91
C PHE A 39 16.53 2.53 -3.90
N ALA A 40 16.72 3.80 -4.25
CA ALA A 40 17.30 4.80 -3.34
C ALA A 40 16.46 5.00 -2.06
N GLN A 41 15.13 4.94 -2.16
CA GLN A 41 14.26 5.03 -0.98
C GLN A 41 14.32 3.77 -0.12
N ILE A 42 14.53 2.60 -0.73
CA ILE A 42 14.75 1.35 0.00
C ILE A 42 16.07 1.44 0.78
N ASP A 43 17.13 1.90 0.15
CA ASP A 43 18.45 2.08 0.79
C ASP A 43 18.37 3.09 1.96
N GLU A 44 17.61 4.19 1.79
CA GLU A 44 17.39 5.17 2.86
C GLU A 44 16.61 4.57 4.04
N MET A 45 15.59 3.75 3.77
CA MET A 45 14.82 3.05 4.80
C MET A 45 15.70 2.03 5.55
N GLU A 46 16.57 1.32 4.84
CA GLU A 46 17.52 0.37 5.42
C GLU A 46 18.56 1.08 6.30
N ALA A 47 19.15 2.19 5.82
CA ALA A 47 20.07 3.01 6.61
C ALA A 47 19.41 3.52 7.91
N ARG A 48 18.15 3.97 7.83
CA ARG A 48 17.37 4.45 8.99
C ARG A 48 17.05 3.33 9.98
N LYS A 49 16.79 2.11 9.49
CA LYS A 49 16.63 0.92 10.35
C LYS A 49 17.93 0.61 11.08
N HIS A 50 19.07 0.66 10.39
CA HIS A 50 20.37 0.40 11.00
C HIS A 50 20.76 1.44 12.06
N SER A 51 20.53 2.73 11.79
CA SER A 51 20.78 3.78 12.78
C SER A 51 19.92 3.58 14.03
N TYR A 52 18.63 3.30 13.83
CA TYR A 52 17.71 3.03 14.93
C TYR A 52 18.16 1.82 15.77
N LEU A 53 18.48 0.69 15.13
CA LEU A 53 18.92 -0.50 15.85
C LEU A 53 20.22 -0.25 16.63
N LYS A 54 21.13 0.57 16.09
CA LYS A 54 22.38 0.93 16.77
C LYS A 54 22.12 1.78 18.03
N GLU A 55 21.20 2.74 17.95
CA GLU A 55 20.83 3.59 19.08
C GLU A 55 20.09 2.84 20.19
N HIS A 56 19.33 1.80 19.81
CA HIS A 56 18.49 1.05 20.75
C HIS A 56 19.04 -0.34 21.11
N ASN A 57 20.36 -0.58 20.95
CA ASN A 57 21.02 -1.86 21.24
C ASN A 57 20.33 -3.08 20.60
N GLY A 58 19.83 -2.91 19.37
CA GLY A 58 19.14 -3.95 18.62
C GLY A 58 17.72 -4.26 19.10
N LYS A 59 17.19 -3.52 20.09
CA LYS A 59 15.80 -3.69 20.53
C LYS A 59 14.84 -3.10 19.52
N ASN A 60 13.93 -3.93 19.02
CA ASN A 60 12.86 -3.48 18.16
C ASN A 60 11.82 -2.71 19.00
N PRO A 61 11.37 -1.51 18.59
CA PRO A 61 10.34 -0.77 19.32
C PRO A 61 9.00 -1.51 19.38
N PHE A 62 8.82 -2.50 18.51
CA PHE A 62 7.62 -3.33 18.42
C PHE A 62 7.86 -4.78 18.88
N SER A 63 9.05 -5.13 19.39
CA SER A 63 9.20 -6.40 20.09
C SER A 63 8.57 -6.27 21.47
N VAL A 64 7.42 -6.92 21.64
CA VAL A 64 6.80 -7.20 22.96
C VAL A 64 7.73 -8.08 23.78
#